data_AF-A0A7K2M6P0-F1
#
_entry.id   AF-A0A7K2M6P0-F1
#
_cell.length_a   1.000
_cell.length_b   1.000
_cell.length_c   1.000
_cell.angle_alpha   90.00
_cell.angle_beta   90.00
_cell.angle_gamma   90.00
#
_symmetry.space_group_name_H-M   'P 1'
#
loop_
_entity.id
_entity.type
_entity.pdbx_description
1 polymer ?
#
loop_
_entity_poly.entity_id
_entity_poly.type
_entity_poly.pdbx_seq_one_letter_code
_entity_poly.pdbx_strand_id
1 'polypeptide(L)'
;GRPLLSRGAAVGAGVVGLVWLSWAAGATAGVARLGERDVNWRVLNGVSGTWALITAIAAYVLQRQEPATPARLPRWVPVSALWIGTGSLFAWSGWKLAFTLYLLLARPADAALPEDLTTAAVLHTVAATAGATLARSLARGTRPRDPDR
;
A
#
# COMPACT_ATOMS: atom_id res chain seq x y z
N GLY A 1 4.74 4.47 21.57
CA GLY A 1 3.80 3.77 20.66
C GLY A 1 3.79 4.27 19.22
N ARG A 2 3.72 5.58 18.95
CA ARG A 2 3.44 6.16 17.60
C ARG A 2 4.47 5.91 16.47
N PRO A 3 5.80 5.90 16.71
CA PRO A 3 6.76 5.53 15.66
C PRO A 3 6.75 4.04 15.33
N LEU A 4 6.26 3.19 16.23
CA LEU A 4 6.12 1.75 15.97
C LEU A 4 4.98 1.48 14.99
N LEU A 5 3.88 2.25 15.09
CA LEU A 5 2.76 2.16 14.15
C LEU A 5 3.14 2.60 12.73
N SER A 6 3.95 3.65 12.60
CA SER A 6 4.45 4.08 11.27
C SER A 6 5.45 3.09 10.67
N ARG A 7 6.30 2.48 11.51
CA ARG A 7 7.21 1.40 11.08
C ARG A 7 6.43 0.17 10.62
N GLY A 8 5.45 -0.26 11.41
CA GLY A 8 4.55 -1.36 11.05
C GLY A 8 3.79 -1.10 9.76
N ALA A 9 3.28 0.12 9.57
CA ALA A 9 2.60 0.50 8.33
C ALA A 9 3.54 0.52 7.11
N ALA A 10 4.79 0.98 7.26
CA ALA A 10 5.79 0.94 6.20
C ALA A 10 6.14 -0.50 5.81
N VAL A 11 6.32 -1.39 6.80
CA VAL A 11 6.53 -2.83 6.57
C VAL A 11 5.32 -3.45 5.87
N GLY A 12 4.11 -3.15 6.33
CA GLY A 12 2.86 -3.62 5.73
C GLY A 12 2.74 -3.22 4.25
N ALA A 13 2.99 -1.95 3.93
CA ALA A 13 3.02 -1.47 2.55
C ALA A 13 4.09 -2.19 1.70
N GLY A 14 5.27 -2.44 2.27
CA GLY A 14 6.35 -3.17 1.59
C GLY A 14 5.97 -4.63 1.28
N VAL A 15 5.40 -5.34 2.26
CA VAL A 15 4.94 -6.73 2.09
C VAL A 15 3.84 -6.81 1.03
N VAL A 16 2.84 -5.92 1.09
CA VAL A 16 1.79 -5.83 0.07
C VAL A 16 2.40 -5.60 -1.31
N GLY A 17 3.36 -4.68 -1.41
CA GLY A 17 4.04 -4.38 -2.66
C GLY A 17 4.75 -5.59 -3.26
N LEU A 18 5.46 -6.37 -2.43
CA LEU A 18 6.12 -7.60 -2.85
C LEU A 18 5.13 -8.67 -3.31
N VAL A 19 3.99 -8.82 -2.63
CA VAL A 19 2.94 -9.75 -3.05
C VAL A 19 2.41 -9.37 -4.43
N TRP A 20 2.05 -8.11 -4.64
CA TRP A 20 1.58 -7.64 -5.96
C TRP A 20 2.64 -7.79 -7.06
N LEU A 21 3.90 -7.52 -6.78
CA LEU A 21 4.98 -7.76 -7.74
C LEU A 21 5.18 -9.25 -8.04
N SER A 22 5.05 -10.11 -7.04
CA SER A 22 5.12 -11.57 -7.24
C SER A 22 3.98 -12.04 -8.16
N TRP A 23 2.77 -11.51 -7.99
CA TRP A 23 1.63 -11.78 -8.85
C TRP A 23 1.83 -11.28 -10.27
N ALA A 24 2.41 -10.08 -10.44
CA ALA A 24 2.77 -9.54 -11.75
C ALA A 24 3.81 -10.42 -12.47
N ALA A 25 4.79 -10.95 -11.73
CA ALA A 25 5.79 -11.91 -12.23
C ALA A 25 5.22 -13.31 -12.52
N GLY A 26 3.96 -13.57 -12.15
CA GLY A 26 3.25 -14.82 -12.45
C GLY A 26 3.13 -15.79 -11.28
N ALA A 27 3.55 -15.41 -10.07
CA ALA A 27 3.40 -16.25 -8.88
C ALA A 27 1.94 -16.67 -8.65
N THR A 28 1.74 -17.88 -8.15
CA THR A 28 0.42 -18.53 -8.02
C THR A 28 -0.09 -18.61 -6.59
N ALA A 29 0.74 -18.27 -5.60
CA ALA A 29 0.32 -18.25 -4.21
C ALA A 29 -0.86 -17.29 -4.00
N GLY A 30 -1.98 -17.82 -3.48
CA GLY A 30 -3.22 -17.06 -3.23
C GLY A 30 -4.11 -16.82 -4.45
N VAL A 31 -3.77 -17.42 -5.61
CA VAL A 31 -4.57 -17.30 -6.84
C VAL A 31 -5.33 -18.59 -7.10
N ALA A 32 -6.66 -18.50 -7.05
CA ALA A 32 -7.59 -19.62 -7.17
C ALA A 32 -7.84 -20.05 -8.63
N ARG A 33 -7.79 -19.10 -9.59
CA ARG A 33 -8.07 -19.37 -11.01
C ARG A 33 -7.02 -18.77 -11.93
N LEU A 34 -6.14 -19.63 -12.43
CA LEU A 34 -5.00 -19.23 -13.28
C LEU A 34 -5.42 -18.80 -14.70
N GLY A 35 -6.57 -19.27 -15.19
CA GLY A 35 -7.06 -19.02 -16.55
C GLY A 35 -7.65 -17.62 -16.79
N GLU A 36 -7.95 -16.87 -15.73
CA GLU A 36 -8.53 -15.52 -15.81
C GLU A 36 -7.47 -14.40 -15.70
N ARG A 37 -6.18 -14.76 -15.76
CA ARG A 37 -5.04 -13.83 -15.64
C ARG A 37 -4.76 -13.14 -16.97
N ASP A 38 -5.48 -12.07 -17.26
CA ASP A 38 -5.17 -11.24 -18.42
C ASP A 38 -3.93 -10.35 -18.20
N VAL A 39 -3.28 -9.91 -19.28
CA VAL A 39 -2.10 -9.04 -19.28
C VAL A 39 -2.36 -7.77 -18.47
N ASN A 40 -3.56 -7.21 -18.59
CA ASN A 40 -3.96 -6.02 -17.83
C ASN A 40 -3.87 -6.24 -16.31
N TRP A 41 -4.29 -7.41 -15.82
CA TRP A 41 -4.21 -7.76 -14.39
C TRP A 41 -2.76 -7.82 -13.91
N ARG A 42 -1.84 -8.35 -14.72
CA ARG A 42 -0.40 -8.41 -14.37
C ARG A 42 0.22 -7.03 -14.34
N VAL A 43 -0.05 -6.20 -15.34
CA VAL A 43 0.46 -4.83 -15.41
C VAL A 43 -0.03 -4.01 -14.23
N LEU A 44 -1.33 -4.11 -13.91
CA LEU A 44 -1.93 -3.38 -12.78
C LEU A 44 -1.29 -3.80 -11.45
N ASN A 45 -1.12 -5.09 -11.20
CA ASN A 45 -0.40 -5.59 -10.02
C ASN A 45 1.06 -5.11 -10.00
N GLY A 46 1.74 -5.07 -11.15
CA GLY A 46 3.11 -4.59 -11.24
C GLY A 46 3.23 -3.11 -10.86
N VAL A 47 2.33 -2.28 -11.39
CA VAL A 47 2.26 -0.84 -11.08
C VAL A 47 1.91 -0.61 -9.62
N SER A 48 0.86 -1.28 -9.12
CA SER A 48 0.43 -1.16 -7.72
C SER A 48 1.54 -1.61 -6.76
N GLY A 49 2.19 -2.73 -7.06
CA GLY A 49 3.29 -3.26 -6.25
C GLY A 49 4.51 -2.35 -6.22
N THR A 50 4.86 -1.76 -7.37
CA THR A 50 5.95 -0.78 -7.48
C THR A 50 5.66 0.46 -6.62
N TRP A 51 4.45 1.02 -6.73
CA TRP A 51 4.07 2.18 -5.93
C TRP A 51 4.04 1.87 -4.44
N ALA A 52 3.58 0.68 -4.04
CA ALA A 52 3.60 0.25 -2.65
C ALA A 52 5.03 0.16 -2.10
N LEU A 53 5.98 -0.38 -2.87
CA LEU A 53 7.39 -0.41 -2.50
C LEU A 53 8.00 1.00 -2.40
N ILE A 54 7.75 1.86 -3.39
CA ILE A 54 8.22 3.27 -3.35
C ILE A 54 7.72 3.95 -2.08
N THR A 55 6.45 3.73 -1.72
CA THR A 55 5.84 4.26 -0.50
C THR A 55 6.55 3.77 0.76
N ALA A 56 6.81 2.46 0.84
CA ALA A 56 7.48 1.85 1.98
C ALA A 56 8.93 2.36 2.13
N ILE A 57 9.66 2.47 1.02
CA ILE A 57 11.04 2.99 0.98
C ILE A 57 11.04 4.47 1.39
N ALA A 58 10.14 5.28 0.83
CA ALA A 58 10.03 6.70 1.18
C ALA A 58 9.71 6.89 2.68
N ALA A 59 8.79 6.09 3.23
CA ALA A 59 8.50 6.08 4.65
C ALA A 59 9.72 5.68 5.49
N TYR A 60 10.47 4.65 5.07
CA TYR A 60 11.67 4.20 5.78
C TYR A 60 12.78 5.26 5.77
N VAL A 61 13.04 5.87 4.61
CA VAL A 61 14.03 6.96 4.47
C VAL A 61 13.66 8.12 5.40
N LEU A 62 12.41 8.58 5.38
CA LEU A 62 11.95 9.67 6.24
C LEU A 62 12.01 9.34 7.73
N GLN A 63 11.86 8.07 8.11
CA GLN A 63 11.98 7.62 9.49
C GLN A 63 13.44 7.49 9.97
N ARG A 64 14.39 7.35 9.05
CA ARG A 64 15.83 7.24 9.34
C ARG A 64 16.62 8.54 9.16
N GLN A 65 16.02 9.58 8.59
CA GLN A 65 16.69 10.88 8.52
C GLN A 65 16.84 11.45 9.94
N GLU A 66 18.03 11.28 10.49
CA GLU A 66 18.43 11.96 11.71
C GLU A 66 18.60 13.46 11.45
N PRO A 67 18.25 14.35 12.40
CA PRO A 67 18.37 15.80 12.24
C PRO A 67 19.78 16.28 11.86
N ALA A 68 20.82 15.48 12.16
CA ALA A 68 22.23 15.83 11.99
C ALA A 68 22.89 15.26 10.70
N THR A 69 22.20 14.41 9.93
CA THR A 69 22.80 13.81 8.72
C THR A 69 22.45 14.66 7.49
N PRO A 70 23.43 15.11 6.67
CA PRO A 70 23.15 15.78 5.42
C PRO A 70 22.36 14.84 4.51
N ALA A 71 21.09 15.18 4.24
CA ALA A 71 20.25 14.38 3.38
C ALA A 71 20.82 14.40 1.95
N ARG A 72 21.24 13.24 1.44
CA ARG A 72 21.68 13.10 0.03
C ARG A 72 20.56 13.38 -0.98
N LEU A 73 19.29 13.36 -0.55
CA LEU A 73 18.14 13.71 -1.36
C LEU A 73 17.36 14.88 -0.73
N PRO A 74 16.88 15.84 -1.54
CA PRO A 74 15.95 16.86 -1.09
C PRO A 74 14.72 16.21 -0.43
N ARG A 75 14.38 16.65 0.78
CA ARG A 75 13.32 16.06 1.61
C ARG A 75 11.92 16.08 0.95
N TRP A 76 11.69 16.99 -0.01
CA TRP A 76 10.44 17.05 -0.76
C TRP A 76 10.20 15.80 -1.64
N VAL A 77 11.26 15.16 -2.15
CA VAL A 77 11.14 13.98 -3.03
C VAL A 77 10.49 12.80 -2.30
N PRO A 78 11.04 12.29 -1.17
CA PRO A 78 10.39 11.20 -0.44
C PRO A 78 9.05 11.61 0.18
N VAL A 79 8.85 12.89 0.50
CA VAL A 79 7.55 13.40 1.00
C VAL A 79 6.47 13.29 -0.08
N SER A 80 6.75 13.76 -1.30
CA SER A 80 5.81 13.68 -2.42
C SER A 80 5.53 12.23 -2.79
N ALA A 81 6.57 11.39 -2.86
CA ALA A 81 6.41 9.96 -3.13
C ALA A 81 5.55 9.25 -2.08
N LEU A 82 5.77 9.54 -0.79
CA LEU A 82 4.97 9.02 0.31
C LEU A 82 3.52 9.51 0.24
N TRP A 83 3.31 10.79 -0.08
CA TRP A 83 1.96 11.35 -0.19
C TRP A 83 1.16 10.70 -1.32
N ILE A 84 1.74 10.62 -2.53
CA ILE A 84 1.10 9.99 -3.70
C ILE A 84 0.81 8.51 -3.40
N GLY A 85 1.83 7.80 -2.90
CA GLY A 85 1.74 6.37 -2.65
C GLY A 85 0.72 6.00 -1.59
N THR A 86 0.62 6.77 -0.51
CA THR A 86 -0.38 6.53 0.55
C THR A 86 -1.80 6.81 0.10
N GLY A 87 -2.02 7.89 -0.66
CA GLY A 87 -3.32 8.20 -1.24
C GLY A 87 -3.78 7.10 -2.21
N SER A 88 -2.90 6.66 -3.09
CA SER A 88 -3.16 5.56 -4.03
C SER A 88 -3.46 4.25 -3.30
N LEU A 89 -2.61 3.84 -2.36
CA LEU A 89 -2.80 2.61 -1.56
C LEU A 89 -4.14 2.61 -0.83
N PHE A 90 -4.52 3.73 -0.22
CA PHE A 90 -5.76 3.85 0.53
C PHE A 90 -6.99 3.82 -0.39
N ALA A 91 -7.05 4.69 -1.41
CA ALA A 91 -8.21 4.81 -2.27
C ALA A 91 -8.42 3.54 -3.11
N TRP A 92 -7.34 3.03 -3.73
CA TRP A 92 -7.40 1.82 -4.55
C TRP A 92 -7.81 0.59 -3.73
N SER A 93 -7.16 0.38 -2.58
CA SER A 93 -7.45 -0.79 -1.75
C SER A 93 -8.80 -0.67 -1.04
N GLY A 94 -9.23 0.55 -0.68
CA GLY A 94 -10.56 0.77 -0.11
C GLY A 94 -11.67 0.38 -1.08
N TRP A 95 -11.56 0.81 -2.34
CA TRP A 95 -12.51 0.41 -3.38
C TRP A 95 -12.47 -1.11 -3.65
N LYS A 96 -11.28 -1.68 -3.88
CA LYS A 96 -11.12 -3.13 -4.12
C LYS A 96 -11.65 -3.95 -2.94
N LEU A 97 -11.43 -3.53 -1.70
CA LEU A 97 -11.97 -4.18 -0.51
C LEU A 97 -13.50 -4.18 -0.52
N ALA A 98 -14.13 -3.03 -0.80
CA ALA A 98 -15.59 -2.94 -0.88
C ALA A 98 -16.16 -3.90 -1.94
N PHE A 99 -15.51 -3.96 -3.11
CA PHE A 99 -15.88 -4.88 -4.18
C PHE A 99 -15.68 -6.35 -3.78
N THR A 100 -14.55 -6.70 -3.17
CA THR A 100 -14.27 -8.06 -2.69
C THR A 100 -15.27 -8.50 -1.61
N LEU A 101 -15.60 -7.61 -0.66
CA LEU A 101 -16.59 -7.88 0.38
C LEU A 101 -17.99 -8.06 -0.21
N TYR A 102 -18.36 -7.23 -1.19
CA TYR A 102 -19.61 -7.41 -1.93
C TYR A 102 -19.70 -8.80 -2.56
N LEU A 103 -18.66 -9.26 -3.24
CA LEU A 103 -18.64 -10.59 -3.85
C LEU A 103 -18.67 -11.73 -2.83
N LEU A 104 -18.03 -11.55 -1.68
CA LEU A 104 -18.05 -12.52 -0.58
C LEU A 104 -19.47 -12.71 -0.01
N LEU A 105 -20.22 -11.61 0.08
CA LEU A 105 -21.56 -11.55 0.66
C LEU A 105 -22.65 -11.93 -0.34
N ALA A 106 -22.60 -11.37 -1.55
CA ALA A 106 -23.62 -11.56 -2.59
C ALA A 106 -23.50 -12.90 -3.31
N ARG A 107 -22.31 -13.52 -3.31
CA ARG A 107 -21.99 -14.80 -3.98
C ARG A 107 -22.71 -15.02 -5.32
N PRO A 108 -22.61 -14.09 -6.29
CA PRO A 108 -23.24 -14.28 -7.58
C PRO A 108 -22.60 -15.49 -8.28
N ALA A 109 -23.43 -16.34 -8.89
CA ALA A 109 -23.03 -17.62 -9.49
C ALA A 109 -21.92 -17.49 -10.55
N ASP A 110 -21.78 -16.29 -11.14
CA ASP A 110 -20.90 -16.03 -12.27
C ASP A 110 -19.64 -15.22 -11.88
N ALA A 111 -19.44 -14.89 -10.59
CA ALA A 111 -18.27 -14.12 -10.17
C ALA A 111 -16.99 -14.97 -10.24
N ALA A 112 -16.23 -14.71 -11.30
CA ALA A 112 -14.94 -15.29 -11.54
C ALA A 112 -13.82 -14.28 -11.27
N LEU A 113 -13.25 -14.35 -10.07
CA LEU A 113 -12.01 -13.63 -9.74
C LEU A 113 -10.83 -14.61 -9.74
N PRO A 114 -9.66 -14.18 -10.28
CA PRO A 114 -8.44 -14.97 -10.23
C PRO A 114 -7.98 -15.23 -8.79
N GLU A 115 -8.12 -14.23 -7.93
CA GLU A 115 -7.66 -14.23 -6.54
C GLU A 115 -8.65 -14.96 -5.61
N ASP A 116 -8.13 -15.70 -4.61
CA ASP A 116 -8.96 -16.13 -3.49
C ASP A 116 -9.50 -14.90 -2.74
N LEU A 117 -10.82 -14.83 -2.55
CA LEU A 117 -11.49 -13.65 -2.01
C LEU A 117 -11.03 -13.32 -0.59
N THR A 118 -10.67 -14.33 0.20
CA THR A 118 -10.14 -14.15 1.56
C THR A 118 -8.76 -13.51 1.51
N THR A 119 -7.89 -14.02 0.65
CA THR A 119 -6.55 -13.46 0.40
C THR A 119 -6.63 -12.02 -0.09
N ALA A 120 -7.52 -11.73 -1.05
CA ALA A 120 -7.73 -10.37 -1.56
C ALA A 120 -8.24 -9.42 -0.45
N ALA A 121 -9.21 -9.86 0.37
CA ALA A 121 -9.74 -9.04 1.46
C ALA A 121 -8.67 -8.69 2.50
N VAL A 122 -7.85 -9.68 2.91
CA VAL A 122 -6.74 -9.46 3.85
C VAL A 122 -5.73 -8.48 3.25
N LEU A 123 -5.30 -8.71 2.02
CA LEU A 123 -4.29 -7.88 1.36
C LEU A 123 -4.74 -6.43 1.23
N HIS A 124 -5.99 -6.19 0.79
CA HIS A 124 -6.54 -4.84 0.65
C HIS A 124 -6.80 -4.16 2.00
N THR A 125 -7.15 -4.91 3.04
CA THR A 125 -7.28 -4.34 4.40
C THR A 125 -5.93 -3.86 4.93
N VAL A 126 -4.87 -4.65 4.77
CA VAL A 126 -3.51 -4.27 5.17
C VAL A 126 -3.05 -3.05 4.37
N ALA A 127 -3.27 -3.04 3.06
CA ALA A 127 -2.89 -1.93 2.19
C ALA A 127 -3.62 -0.62 2.55
N ALA A 128 -4.94 -0.68 2.76
CA ALA A 128 -5.74 0.49 3.12
C ALA A 128 -5.35 1.05 4.49
N THR A 129 -5.18 0.19 5.49
CA THR A 129 -4.80 0.61 6.85
C THR A 129 -3.38 1.17 6.90
N ALA A 130 -2.45 0.59 6.14
CA ALA A 130 -1.08 1.12 5.98
C ALA A 130 -1.09 2.51 5.32
N GLY A 131 -1.82 2.67 4.20
CA GLY A 131 -1.96 3.95 3.51
C GLY A 131 -2.53 5.05 4.42
N ALA A 132 -3.63 4.77 5.12
CA ALA A 132 -4.25 5.72 6.05
C ALA A 132 -3.32 6.10 7.22
N THR A 133 -2.59 5.13 7.77
CA THR A 133 -1.68 5.35 8.90
C THR A 133 -0.50 6.24 8.50
N LEU A 134 0.10 5.96 7.34
CA LEU A 134 1.21 6.73 6.80
C LEU A 134 0.76 8.15 6.40
N ALA A 135 -0.39 8.31 5.73
CA ALA A 135 -0.95 9.62 5.41
C ALA A 135 -1.23 10.46 6.66
N ARG A 136 -1.80 9.85 7.71
CA ARG A 136 -2.03 10.50 9.01
C ARG A 136 -0.72 10.90 9.69
N SER A 137 0.34 10.10 9.55
CA SER A 137 1.66 10.43 10.09
C SER A 137 2.28 11.63 9.36
N LEU A 138 2.15 11.67 8.04
CA LEU A 138 2.66 12.75 7.18
C LEU A 138 1.95 14.08 7.49
N ALA A 139 0.62 14.09 7.52
CA ALA A 139 -0.17 15.29 7.82
C ALA A 139 0.09 15.86 9.23
N ARG A 140 0.56 15.03 10.17
CA ARG A 140 0.91 15.47 11.53
C ARG A 140 2.34 15.98 11.62
N GLY A 141 3.26 15.46 10.81
CA GLY A 141 4.63 15.94 10.73
C GLY A 141 4.78 17.29 10.02
N THR A 142 3.79 17.69 9.21
CA THR A 142 3.77 18.96 8.48
C THR A 142 3.03 20.08 9.21
N ARG A 143 2.33 19.81 10.31
CA ARG A 143 1.69 20.89 11.10
C ARG A 143 2.77 21.80 11.66
N PRO A 144 2.65 23.14 11.48
CA PRO A 144 3.52 24.09 12.15
C PRO A 144 3.50 23.78 13.65
N ARG A 145 4.69 23.70 14.27
CA ARG A 145 4.75 23.78 15.74
C ARG A 145 4.26 25.18 16.07
N ASP A 146 3.16 25.25 16.81
CA ASP A 146 2.65 26.50 17.36
C ASP A 146 3.79 27.17 18.14
N PRO A 147 4.29 28.34 17.72
CA PRO A 147 5.44 28.97 18.36
C PRO A 147 5.14 29.56 19.75
N ASP A 148 3.87 29.58 20.17
CA ASP A 148 3.43 30.27 21.40
C ASP A 148 2.93 29.33 22.52
N ARG A 149 3.57 28.18 22.73
CA ARG A 149 3.42 27.36 23.95
C ARG A 149 4.73 26.84 24.51
#